data_AF-A0A662S9Q6-F1
#
_entry.id   AF-A0A662S9Q6-F1
#
_cell.length_a   1.000
_cell.length_b   1.000
_cell.length_c   1.000
_cell.angle_alpha   90.00
_cell.angle_beta   90.00
_cell.angle_gamma   90.00
#
_symmetry.space_group_name_H-M   'P 1'
#
loop_
_entity.id
_entity.type
_entity.pdbx_description
1 polymer ?
#
loop_
_entity_poly.entity_id
_entity_poly.type
_entity_poly.pdbx_seq_one_letter_code
_entity_poly.pdbx_strand_id
1 'polypeptide(L)'
;MPSSPTYLGTVQDVQGATISIAMDKDTVSGLAFIEGHGYRIGQIGSFVRVSIGYTDLFGIVSQVGEGAVPGALLMTESYGYWW
;
A
#
# COMPACT_ATOMS: atom_id res chain seq x y z
N MET A 1 -16.14 4.43 -13.86
CA MET A 1 -14.97 4.32 -14.76
C MET A 1 -14.09 3.25 -14.15
N PRO A 2 -13.68 2.19 -14.85
CA PRO A 2 -12.88 1.17 -14.21
C PRO A 2 -11.56 1.82 -13.80
N SER A 3 -11.32 1.90 -12.50
CA SER A 3 -10.01 2.18 -11.92
C SER A 3 -9.04 1.20 -12.55
N SER A 4 -7.88 1.69 -13.00
CA SER A 4 -6.87 0.83 -13.62
C SER A 4 -6.62 -0.40 -12.73
N PRO A 5 -6.52 -1.61 -13.28
CA PRO A 5 -6.39 -2.85 -12.48
C PRO A 5 -5.09 -2.89 -11.65
N THR A 6 -4.14 -2.01 -11.96
CA THR A 6 -2.87 -1.82 -11.25
C THR A 6 -2.91 -0.66 -10.25
N TYR A 7 -4.05 0.02 -10.09
CA TYR A 7 -4.20 1.08 -9.09
C TYR A 7 -4.24 0.42 -7.71
N LEU A 8 -3.32 0.81 -6.83
CA LEU A 8 -3.22 0.26 -5.48
C LEU A 8 -4.04 1.05 -4.45
N GLY A 9 -4.04 2.38 -4.54
CA GLY A 9 -4.68 3.23 -3.55
C GLY A 9 -4.00 4.60 -3.42
N THR A 10 -4.23 5.26 -2.29
CA THR A 10 -3.75 6.62 -2.01
C THR A 10 -2.67 6.62 -0.94
N VAL A 11 -1.66 7.49 -1.10
CA VAL A 11 -0.64 7.71 -0.09
C VAL A 11 -1.26 8.39 1.12
N GLN A 12 -1.04 7.82 2.31
CA GLN A 12 -1.51 8.36 3.59
C GLN A 12 -0.42 9.11 4.34
N ASP A 13 0.80 8.58 4.34
CA ASP A 13 1.94 9.15 5.07
C ASP A 13 3.26 8.87 4.35
N VAL A 14 4.23 9.76 4.54
CA VAL A 14 5.58 9.66 3.99
C VAL A 14 6.59 9.90 5.11
N GLN A 15 7.30 8.86 5.50
CA GLN A 15 8.31 8.91 6.55
C GLN A 15 9.70 8.55 5.98
N GLY A 16 10.49 9.58 5.69
CA GLY A 16 11.83 9.41 5.11
C GLY A 16 11.77 8.73 3.74
N ALA A 17 12.26 7.49 3.66
CA ALA A 17 12.23 6.65 2.45
C ALA A 17 11.06 5.65 2.43
N THR A 18 10.19 5.68 3.44
CA THR A 18 9.04 4.78 3.59
C THR A 18 7.74 5.52 3.27
N ILE A 19 6.87 4.89 2.48
CA ILE A 19 5.56 5.44 2.09
C ILE A 19 4.48 4.47 2.54
N SER A 20 3.49 4.96 3.28
CA SER A 20 2.31 4.21 3.70
C SER A 20 1.14 4.50 2.78
N ILE A 21 0.50 3.46 2.25
CA ILE A 21 -0.56 3.56 1.24
C ILE A 21 -1.83 2.91 1.80
N ALA A 22 -2.95 3.63 1.78
CA ALA A 22 -4.26 3.03 2.03
C ALA A 22 -4.72 2.33 0.75
N MET A 23 -4.87 1.01 0.84
CA MET A 23 -5.32 0.20 -0.29
C MET A 23 -6.80 0.47 -0.59
N ASP A 24 -7.13 0.63 -1.86
CA ASP A 24 -8.53 0.79 -2.27
C ASP A 24 -9.27 -0.55 -2.12
N LYS A 25 -10.53 -0.51 -1.66
CA LYS A 25 -11.36 -1.70 -1.42
C LYS A 25 -11.66 -2.50 -2.70
N ASP A 26 -11.61 -1.82 -3.85
CA ASP A 26 -11.89 -2.40 -5.15
C ASP A 26 -10.59 -2.95 -5.80
N THR A 27 -9.43 -2.68 -5.21
CA THR A 27 -8.15 -3.25 -5.64
C THR A 27 -8.00 -4.65 -5.09
N VAL A 28 -7.95 -5.64 -5.99
CA VAL A 28 -7.67 -7.03 -5.64
C VAL A 28 -6.20 -7.15 -5.21
N SER A 29 -5.95 -7.16 -3.90
CA SER A 29 -4.64 -7.55 -3.36
C SER A 29 -4.41 -9.05 -3.64
N GLY A 30 -3.24 -9.40 -4.17
CA GLY A 30 -2.92 -10.78 -4.52
C GLY A 30 -2.64 -10.94 -6.00
N LEU A 31 -3.50 -11.68 -6.71
CA LEU A 31 -3.29 -12.07 -8.10
C LEU A 31 -4.26 -11.32 -9.00
N ALA A 32 -3.74 -10.44 -9.85
CA ALA A 32 -4.50 -9.70 -10.85
C ALA A 32 -4.15 -10.19 -12.25
N PHE A 33 -5.15 -10.37 -13.10
CA PHE A 33 -4.95 -10.70 -14.50
C PHE A 33 -5.03 -9.42 -15.33
N ILE A 34 -3.90 -9.03 -15.92
CA ILE A 34 -3.81 -7.92 -16.87
C ILE A 34 -3.43 -8.52 -18.21
N GLU A 35 -4.29 -8.35 -19.21
CA GLU A 35 -4.05 -8.83 -20.58
C GLU A 35 -3.73 -10.33 -20.68
N GLY A 36 -4.32 -11.15 -19.79
CA GLY A 36 -4.09 -12.59 -19.76
C GLY A 36 -2.83 -13.02 -18.99
N HIS A 37 -2.05 -12.08 -18.46
CA HIS A 37 -0.90 -12.34 -17.60
C HIS A 37 -1.25 -12.14 -16.12
N GLY A 38 -0.87 -13.10 -15.29
CA GLY A 38 -1.05 -13.04 -13.84
C GLY A 38 0.06 -12.25 -13.16
N TYR A 39 -0.28 -11.15 -12.51
CA TYR A 39 0.64 -10.32 -11.74
C TYR A 39 0.32 -10.37 -10.26
N ARG A 40 1.37 -10.38 -9.42
CA ARG A 40 1.24 -10.26 -7.97
C ARG A 40 1.26 -8.80 -7.56
N ILE A 41 0.11 -8.27 -7.16
CA ILE A 41 -0.09 -6.86 -6.82
C ILE A 41 -0.37 -6.73 -5.33
N GLY A 42 0.23 -5.73 -4.68
CA GLY A 42 -0.03 -5.44 -3.27
C GLY A 42 0.43 -6.54 -2.33
N GLN A 43 1.50 -7.26 -2.69
CA GLN A 43 2.18 -8.26 -1.86
C GLN A 43 3.61 -7.83 -1.57
N ILE A 44 4.21 -8.38 -0.51
CA ILE A 44 5.63 -8.15 -0.19
C ILE A 44 6.49 -8.56 -1.39
N GLY A 45 7.42 -7.69 -1.77
CA GLY A 45 8.28 -7.83 -2.96
C GLY A 45 7.67 -7.31 -4.26
N SER A 46 6.41 -6.85 -4.24
CA SER A 46 5.79 -6.22 -5.41
C SER A 46 6.44 -4.86 -5.70
N PHE A 47 6.58 -4.54 -6.98
CA PHE A 47 7.16 -3.26 -7.43
C PHE A 47 6.04 -2.24 -7.64
N VAL A 48 6.21 -1.05 -7.06
CA VAL A 48 5.19 0.01 -7.09
C VAL A 48 5.76 1.29 -7.69
N ARG A 49 4.90 1.98 -8.44
CA ARG A 49 5.15 3.33 -8.96
C ARG A 49 4.28 4.32 -8.20
N VAL A 50 4.88 5.41 -7.74
CA VAL A 50 4.18 6.53 -7.11
C VAL A 50 4.47 7.78 -7.93
N SER A 51 3.47 8.24 -8.68
CA SER A 51 3.59 9.44 -9.50
C SER A 51 3.42 10.70 -8.63
N ILE A 52 4.43 11.56 -8.60
CA ILE A 52 4.46 12.82 -7.84
C ILE A 52 4.71 14.02 -8.77
N GLY A 53 3.63 14.64 -9.26
CA GLY A 53 3.71 15.77 -10.18
C GLY A 53 4.39 15.37 -11.50
N TYR A 54 5.67 15.74 -11.66
CA TYR A 54 6.47 15.50 -12.87
C TYR A 54 7.50 14.36 -12.73
N THR A 55 7.53 13.68 -11.58
CA THR A 55 8.48 12.58 -11.31
C THR A 55 7.72 11.32 -10.91
N ASP A 56 8.26 10.17 -11.27
CA ASP A 56 7.82 8.88 -10.75
C ASP A 56 8.84 8.37 -9.74
N LEU A 57 8.37 8.08 -8.53
CA LEU A 57 9.12 7.32 -7.54
C LEU A 57 8.80 5.85 -7.70
N PHE A 58 9.81 5.03 -7.44
CA PHE A 58 9.69 3.59 -7.51
C PHE A 58 10.16 2.97 -6.21
N GLY A 59 9.46 1.93 -5.79
CA GLY A 59 9.75 1.26 -4.54
C GLY A 59 9.34 -0.20 -4.59
N ILE A 60 9.73 -0.91 -3.54
CA ILE A 60 9.36 -2.29 -3.34
C ILE A 60 8.49 -2.33 -2.09
N VAL A 61 7.38 -3.07 -2.17
CA VAL A 61 6.51 -3.30 -1.02
C VAL A 61 7.27 -4.15 -0.01
N SER A 62 7.60 -3.58 1.14
CA SER A 62 8.29 -4.29 2.21
C SER A 62 7.31 -5.01 3.15
N GLN A 63 6.07 -4.54 3.28
CA GLN A 63 5.07 -5.02 4.23
C GLN A 63 3.63 -4.81 3.70
N VAL A 64 2.70 -5.68 4.09
CA VAL A 64 1.26 -5.63 3.72
C VAL A 64 0.39 -6.10 4.90
N GLY A 65 -0.71 -5.42 5.20
CA GLY A 65 -1.68 -5.78 6.27
C GLY A 65 -2.19 -4.55 7.06
N GLU A 66 -2.99 -4.77 8.11
CA GLU A 66 -3.50 -3.74 9.06
C GLU A 66 -2.40 -3.00 9.86
N GLY A 67 -1.12 -3.26 9.57
CA GLY A 67 0.04 -2.69 10.25
C GLY A 67 0.69 -1.50 9.55
N ALA A 68 0.13 -0.98 8.45
CA ALA A 68 0.58 0.30 7.86
C ALA A 68 0.09 1.53 8.65
N VAL A 69 -0.20 1.36 9.93
CA VAL A 69 -0.39 2.46 10.86
C VAL A 69 0.96 3.16 11.04
N PRO A 70 1.09 4.47 10.74
CA PRO A 70 2.29 5.21 11.04
C PRO A 70 2.62 5.02 12.52
N GLY A 71 3.89 4.76 12.86
CA GLY A 71 4.31 4.43 14.23
C GLY A 71 3.92 5.45 15.30
N ALA A 72 3.49 6.65 14.89
CA ALA A 72 2.84 7.64 15.74
C ALA A 72 1.56 7.13 16.44
N LEU A 73 0.79 6.22 15.82
CA LEU A 73 -0.43 5.66 16.40
C LEU A 73 -0.17 4.48 17.34
N LEU A 74 0.91 3.72 17.14
CA LEU A 74 1.28 2.60 18.02
C LEU A 74 1.64 3.08 19.45
N MET A 75 2.01 4.34 19.62
CA MET A 75 2.35 4.91 20.93
C MET A 75 1.12 5.42 21.71
N THR A 76 -0.04 5.55 21.08
CA THR A 76 -1.27 6.06 21.73
C THR A 76 -2.09 4.95 22.41
N GLU A 77 -1.87 3.67 22.08
CA GLU A 77 -2.71 2.57 22.57
C GLU A 77 -1.96 1.61 23.53
N SER A 78 -1.01 2.13 24.30
CA SER A 78 -0.30 1.37 25.36
C SER A 78 -1.04 1.37 26.72
N TYR A 79 -2.32 1.75 26.79
CA TYR A 79 -3.07 1.69 28.05
C TYR A 79 -4.56 1.37 27.84
N GLY A 80 -4.93 0.12 28.07
CA GLY A 80 -6.33 -0.31 28.06
C GLY A 80 -6.50 -1.80 28.36
N TYR A 81 -6.44 -2.16 29.65
CA TYR A 81 -6.72 -3.51 30.17
C TYR A 81 -8.07 -4.05 29.69
N TRP A 82 -8.14 -5.26 29.12
CA TRP A 82 -9.34 -6.11 29.25
C TRP A 82 -9.01 -7.60 29.31
N TRP A 83 -9.73 -8.22 30.22
CA TRP A 83 -9.72 -9.60 30.67
C TRP A 83 -10.93 -10.27 30.00
#